data_AF-A0A918TMS5-F1
#
_entry.id   AF-A0A918TMS5-F1
#
_cell.length_a   1.000
_cell.length_b   1.000
_cell.length_c   1.000
_cell.angle_alpha   90.00
_cell.angle_beta   90.00
_cell.angle_gamma   90.00
#
_symmetry.space_group_name_H-M   'P 1'
#
loop_
_entity.id
_entity.type
_entity.pdbx_description
1 polymer ?
#
loop_
_entity_poly.entity_id
_entity_poly.type
_entity_poly.pdbx_seq_one_letter_code
_entity_poly.pdbx_strand_id
1 'polypeptide(L)' 'MTCPWCHGSGYTPRALAHCVGPDPFRGPAETVHRAGQCPHCRGGGTYESALDPTLDRTHDDDPPPAP' A
#
# COMPACT_ATOMS: atom_id res chain seq x y z
N MET A 1 -16.63 -2.22 -6.97
CA MET A 1 -16.86 -2.69 -5.58
C MET A 1 -16.02 -1.82 -4.65
N THR A 2 -16.56 -1.32 -3.54
CA THR A 2 -15.82 -0.41 -2.63
C THR A 2 -14.57 -1.09 -2.08
N CYS A 3 -13.44 -0.38 -2.03
CA CYS A 3 -12.19 -0.90 -1.48
C CYS A 3 -12.34 -1.21 0.03
N PRO A 4 -12.16 -2.46 0.48
CA PRO A 4 -12.40 -2.82 1.88
C PRO A 4 -11.33 -2.28 2.84
N TRP A 5 -10.15 -1.87 2.35
CA TRP A 5 -9.08 -1.30 3.17
C TRP A 5 -9.24 0.20 3.46
N CYS A 6 -9.74 0.96 2.49
CA CYS A 6 -9.97 2.40 2.66
C CYS A 6 -11.46 2.76 2.80
N HIS A 7 -12.34 1.76 2.78
CA HIS A 7 -13.80 1.93 2.83
C HIS A 7 -14.33 2.94 1.80
N GLY A 8 -13.69 3.01 0.62
CA GLY A 8 -14.11 3.92 -0.45
C GLY A 8 -13.43 5.28 -0.47
N SER A 9 -12.65 5.63 0.54
CA SER A 9 -12.03 6.97 0.62
C SER A 9 -10.87 7.18 -0.35
N GLY A 10 -10.22 6.11 -0.80
CA GLY A 10 -8.97 6.15 -1.56
C GLY A 10 -7.71 6.41 -0.72
N TYR A 11 -7.85 6.76 0.56
CA TYR A 11 -6.73 7.13 1.43
C TYR A 11 -6.80 6.41 2.78
N THR A 12 -5.64 6.11 3.36
CA THR A 12 -5.53 5.51 4.69
C THR A 12 -4.53 6.31 5.55
N PRO A 13 -4.73 6.40 6.87
CA PRO A 13 -3.75 7.00 7.75
C PRO A 13 -2.45 6.18 7.73
N ARG A 14 -1.31 6.88 7.72
CA ARG A 14 0.03 6.30 7.79
C ARG A 14 0.81 6.98 8.90
N ALA A 15 1.46 6.21 9.75
CA ALA A 15 2.45 6.70 10.70
C ALA A 15 3.82 6.73 9.99
N LEU A 16 4.47 7.89 10.01
CA LEU A 16 5.75 8.12 9.37
C LEU A 16 6.74 8.62 10.42
N ALA A 17 7.98 8.18 10.34
CA ALA A 17 9.08 8.79 11.09
C ALA A 17 9.51 10.08 10.38
N HIS A 18 9.51 11.19 11.11
CA HIS A 18 10.02 12.47 10.66
C HIS A 18 11.32 12.79 11.42
N CYS A 19 12.43 12.81 10.68
CA CYS A 19 13.75 13.16 11.21
C CYS A 19 14.13 14.54 10.66
N VAL A 20 14.46 15.48 11.54
CA VAL A 20 14.95 16.80 11.13
C VAL A 20 16.45 16.74 10.93
N GLY A 21 16.93 17.07 9.73
CA GLY A 21 18.35 17.13 9.41
C GLY A 21 18.73 16.43 8.11
N PRO A 22 20.02 16.47 7.73
CA PRO A 22 20.50 15.89 6.48
C PRO A 22 20.58 14.36 6.51
N ASP A 23 20.65 13.75 7.71
CA ASP A 23 20.71 12.30 7.88
C ASP A 23 19.38 11.78 8.45
N PRO A 24 18.53 11.13 7.64
CA PRO A 24 17.24 10.62 8.11
C PRO A 24 17.37 9.38 9.02
N PHE A 25 18.55 8.78 9.11
CA PHE A 25 18.82 7.60 9.94
C PHE A 25 19.54 7.93 11.25
N ARG A 26 20.03 9.17 11.40
CA ARG A 26 20.75 9.61 12.60
C ARG A 26 20.10 10.86 13.19
N GLY A 27 19.45 10.70 14.33
CA GLY A 27 18.86 11.80 15.08
C GLY A 27 17.55 11.42 15.77
N PRO A 28 16.97 12.32 16.57
CA PRO A 28 15.64 12.14 17.12
C PRO A 28 14.61 12.11 15.97
N ALA A 29 13.70 11.13 16.04
CA ALA A 29 12.60 10.99 15.10
C ALA A 29 11.27 11.24 15.82
N GLU A 30 10.39 12.01 15.19
CA GLU A 30 9.02 12.20 15.65
C GLU A 30 8.07 11.33 14.82
N THR A 31 7.08 10.73 15.46
CA THR A 31 6.02 10.02 14.73
C THR A 31 4.98 11.01 14.24
N VAL A 32 4.76 11.05 12.93
CA VAL A 32 3.78 11.93 12.30
C VAL A 32 2.73 11.09 11.57
N HIS A 33 1.46 11.36 11.84
CA HIS A 33 0.35 10.72 11.14
C HIS A 33 -0.07 11.56 9.94
N ARG A 34 -0.07 10.97 8.74
CA ARG A 34 -0.52 11.62 7.49
C ARG A 34 -1.46 10.72 6.72
N ALA A 35 -2.39 11.30 5.98
CA ALA A 35 -3.15 10.56 4.99
C ALA A 35 -2.23 10.21 3.80
N GLY A 36 -2.18 8.94 3.44
CA GLY A 36 -1.51 8.46 2.23
C GLY A 36 -2.49 7.71 1.34
N GLN A 37 -2.19 7.58 0.05
CA GLN A 37 -3.01 6.76 -0.84
C GLN A 37 -3.13 5.33 -0.29
N CYS A 38 -4.32 4.75 -0.38
CA CYS A 38 -4.52 3.36 -0.01
C CYS A 38 -3.65 2.47 -0.91
N PRO A 39 -2.81 1.58 -0.34
CA PRO A 39 -1.91 0.76 -1.16
C PRO A 39 -2.65 -0.28 -2.02
N HIS A 40 -3.86 -0.67 -1.62
CA HIS A 40 -4.65 -1.71 -2.30
C HIS A 40 -5.49 -1.19 -3.47
N CYS A 41 -5.86 0.10 -3.48
CA CYS A 41 -6.62 0.71 -4.59
C CYS A 41 -5.91 1.92 -5.23
N ARG A 42 -4.71 2.27 -4.77
CA ARG A 42 -3.88 3.38 -5.28
C ARG A 42 -4.63 4.71 -5.43
N GLY A 43 -5.52 5.01 -4.49
CA GLY A 43 -6.31 6.26 -4.52
C GLY A 43 -7.67 6.16 -5.21
N GLY A 44 -7.99 5.06 -5.89
CA GLY A 44 -9.23 4.94 -6.66
C GLY A 44 -10.50 4.70 -5.84
N GLY A 45 -10.38 4.36 -4.55
CA GLY A 45 -11.53 4.07 -3.67
C GLY A 45 -12.29 2.77 -4.00
N THR A 46 -12.04 2.17 -5.16
CA THR A 46 -12.64 0.92 -5.64
C THR A 46 -11.62 -0.20 -5.56
N TYR A 47 -12.02 -1.41 -5.17
CA TYR A 47 -11.11 -2.55 -5.15
C TYR A 47 -10.84 -3.07 -6.57
N GLU A 48 -9.56 -3.28 -6.87
CA GLU A 48 -9.07 -3.95 -8.08
C GLU A 48 -7.99 -4.95 -7.64
N SER A 49 -8.21 -6.25 -7.84
CA SER A 49 -7.25 -7.30 -7.46
C SER A 49 -5.89 -7.12 -8.11
N ALA A 50 -5.87 -6.57 -9.34
CA ALA A 50 -4.64 -6.23 -10.04
C ALA A 50 -3.80 -5.14 -9.36
N LEU A 51 -4.35 -4.39 -8.40
CA LEU A 51 -3.63 -3.38 -7.61
C LEU A 51 -3.25 -3.88 -6.22
N ASP A 52 -3.74 -5.04 -5.81
CA ASP A 52 -3.59 -5.56 -4.46
C ASP A 52 -2.17 -6.11 -4.23
N PRO A 53 -1.35 -5.49 -3.37
CA PRO A 53 0.03 -5.92 -3.14
C PRO A 53 0.14 -7.20 -2.31
N THR A 54 -0.95 -7.70 -1.71
CA THR A 54 -0.93 -8.92 -0.90
C THR A 54 -1.16 -10.18 -1.73
N LEU A 55 -1.58 -10.04 -2.99
CA LEU A 55 -1.78 -11.17 -3.88
C LEU A 55 -0.45 -11.54 -4.54
N ASP A 56 -0.06 -12.80 -4.38
CA ASP A 56 1.09 -13.34 -5.08
C ASP A 56 0.74 -13.50 -6.57
N ARG A 57 1.50 -12.82 -7.43
CA ARG A 57 1.31 -12.81 -8.88
C ARG A 57 2.26 -13.73 -9.61
N THR A 58 3.14 -14.44 -8.89
CA THR A 58 4.10 -15.36 -9.49
C THR A 58 3.52 -16.73 -9.83
N HIS A 59 2.27 -17.02 -9.45
CA HIS A 59 1.62 -18.31 -9.70
C HIS A 59 0.79 -18.40 -11.00
N ASP A 60 0.70 -17.33 -11.79
CA ASP A 60 -0.05 -17.34 -13.07
C ASP A 60 0.80 -17.84 -14.26
N ASP A 61 2.09 -18.13 -14.06
CA ASP A 61 3.01 -18.64 -15.11
C ASP A 61 3.25 -20.16 -14.97
N ASP A 62 2.42 -20.90 -14.24
CA ASP A 62 2.49 -22.36 -14.27
C ASP A 62 1.85 -22.83 -15.59
N PRO A 63 2.64 -23.35 -16.56
CA PRO A 63 2.06 -23.85 -17.79
C PRO A 63 1.09 -24.99 -17.45
N PRO A 64 -0.08 -25.06 -18.11
CA PRO A 64 -1.04 -26.13 -17.85
C PRO A 64 -0.33 -27.49 -17.93
N PRO A 65 -0.67 -28.45 -17.03
CA PRO A 65 -0.03 -29.76 -17.05
C PRO A 65 -0.16 -30.35 -18.45
N ALA A 66 0.98 -30.74 -19.03
CA ALA A 66 1.02 -31.40 -20.33
C ALA A 66 0.11 -32.64 -20.32
N PRO A 67 -0.57 -32.93 -21.44
CA PRO A 67 -1.59 -33.98 -21.53
C PRO A 67 -1.06 -35.39 -21.19
#